data_AF-A0A6A4HBN9-F1
#
_entry.id   AF-A0A6A4HBN9-F1
#
_cell.length_a   1.000
_cell.length_b   1.000
_cell.length_c   1.000
_cell.angle_alpha   90.00
_cell.angle_beta   90.00
_cell.angle_gamma   90.00
#
_symmetry.space_group_name_H-M   'P 1'
#
loop_
_entity.id
_entity.type
_entity.pdbx_description
1 polymer ?
#
loop_
_entity_poly.entity_id
_entity_poly.type
_entity_poly.pdbx_seq_one_letter_code
_entity_poly.pdbx_strand_id
1 'polypeptide(L)'
;MCTSTSISSLHSPNILAVIPVMDAIDEAFASRMVDNHKLCAPLRHALTIGKKTLNKYYALTDNSDIYHIAMVLHPSLKLSYFNHLNWPEGWIDDAMNVTRNAWT
;
A
#
# COMPACT_ATOMS: atom_id res chain seq x y z
N MET A 1 12.12 -10.17 7.44
CA MET A 1 12.83 -9.46 8.55
C MET A 1 12.30 -8.02 8.58
N CYS A 2 11.74 -7.62 9.72
CA CYS A 2 11.51 -6.24 10.19
C CYS A 2 10.90 -5.20 9.22
N THR A 3 9.57 -5.21 9.03
CA THR A 3 8.86 -4.07 8.38
C THR A 3 8.22 -3.10 9.39
N SER A 4 7.94 -3.53 10.63
CA SER A 4 7.25 -2.68 11.62
C SER A 4 8.12 -1.60 12.29
N THR A 5 9.44 -1.79 12.35
CA THR A 5 10.33 -0.87 13.10
C THR A 5 10.67 0.40 12.30
N SER A 6 10.62 0.35 10.97
CA SER A 6 11.19 1.41 10.12
C SER A 6 10.39 2.71 10.10
N ILE A 7 9.07 2.65 10.32
CA ILE A 7 8.16 3.80 10.15
C ILE A 7 8.24 4.74 11.36
N SER A 8 8.24 4.18 12.56
CA SER A 8 8.31 4.95 13.82
C SER A 8 9.67 5.58 14.07
N SER A 9 10.72 5.13 13.38
CA SER A 9 12.07 5.70 13.44
C SER A 9 12.36 6.76 12.38
N LEU A 10 11.48 6.94 11.38
CA LEU A 10 11.63 7.97 10.37
C LEU A 10 11.28 9.33 10.99
N HIS A 11 12.28 10.20 11.15
CA HIS A 11 12.14 11.59 11.62
C HIS A 11 11.25 12.46 10.70
N SER A 12 10.80 11.92 9.57
CA SER A 12 9.85 12.54 8.66
C SER A 12 8.95 11.47 8.04
N PRO A 13 7.63 11.45 8.33
CA PRO A 13 6.72 10.56 7.63
C PRO A 13 6.71 10.93 6.15
N ASN A 14 7.29 10.06 5.33
CA ASN A 14 7.32 10.23 3.89
C ASN A 14 6.02 9.68 3.32
N ILE A 15 5.27 10.49 2.55
CA ILE A 15 4.07 10.08 1.81
C ILE A 15 4.34 8.81 0.99
N LEU A 16 5.58 8.66 0.51
CA LEU A 16 6.05 7.53 -0.29
C LEU A 16 6.18 6.22 0.51
N ALA A 17 6.32 6.30 1.83
CA ALA A 17 6.45 5.13 2.69
C ALA A 17 5.08 4.53 3.07
N VAL A 18 3.99 5.26 2.88
CA VAL A 18 2.64 4.84 3.30
C VAL A 18 2.20 3.57 2.55
N ILE A 19 2.33 3.54 1.23
CA ILE A 19 1.88 2.41 0.41
C ILE A 19 2.71 1.14 0.66
N PRO A 20 4.06 1.16 0.64
CA PRO A 20 4.85 -0.04 0.96
C PRO A 20 4.57 -0.61 2.35
N VAL A 21 4.25 0.24 3.32
CA VAL A 21 3.84 -0.19 4.66
C VAL A 21 2.49 -0.88 4.62
N MET A 22 1.53 -0.27 3.92
CA MET A 22 0.21 -0.86 3.76
C MET A 22 0.28 -2.19 3.02
N ASP A 23 1.12 -2.32 1.98
CA ASP A 23 1.37 -3.56 1.25
C ASP A 23 1.93 -4.64 2.19
N ALA A 24 2.91 -4.28 3.04
CA ALA A 24 3.50 -5.21 4.00
C ALA A 24 2.48 -5.68 5.07
N ILE A 25 1.59 -4.80 5.52
CA ILE A 25 0.49 -5.18 6.44
C ILE A 25 -0.51 -6.09 5.70
N ASP A 26 -0.82 -5.78 4.44
CA ASP A 26 -1.73 -6.55 3.62
C ASP A 26 -1.25 -7.98 3.38
N GLU A 27 0.02 -8.13 3.03
CA GLU A 27 0.70 -9.41 2.86
C GLU A 27 0.69 -10.22 4.17
N ALA A 28 1.00 -9.57 5.29
CA ALA A 28 0.95 -10.21 6.60
C ALA A 28 -0.47 -10.69 6.96
N PHE A 29 -1.50 -9.92 6.60
CA PHE A 29 -2.89 -10.31 6.77
C PHE A 29 -3.26 -11.47 5.85
N ALA A 30 -2.91 -11.41 4.57
CA ALA A 30 -3.18 -12.47 3.59
C ALA A 30 -2.55 -13.80 4.02
N SER A 31 -1.27 -13.78 4.44
CA SER A 31 -0.58 -14.96 4.97
C SER A 31 -1.32 -15.55 6.19
N ARG A 32 -1.73 -14.72 7.15
CA ARG A 32 -2.49 -15.18 8.33
C ARG A 32 -3.92 -15.64 8.02
N MET A 33 -4.54 -15.07 6.99
CA MET A 33 -5.86 -15.49 6.51
C MET A 33 -5.81 -16.86 5.83
N VAL A 34 -4.71 -17.22 5.15
CA VAL A 34 -4.52 -18.58 4.60
C VAL A 34 -4.40 -19.60 5.74
N ASP A 35 -3.74 -19.23 6.84
CA ASP A 35 -3.65 -20.01 8.07
C ASP A 35 -4.92 -19.93 8.98
N ASN A 36 -6.07 -19.46 8.45
CA ASN A 36 -7.28 -19.14 9.21
C ASN A 36 -7.72 -20.21 10.23
N HIS A 37 -7.53 -21.48 9.89
CA HIS A 37 -7.93 -22.62 10.71
C HIS A 37 -7.19 -22.69 12.06
N LYS A 38 -6.07 -21.96 12.22
CA LYS A 38 -5.28 -21.87 13.46
C LYS A 38 -5.65 -20.66 14.34
N LEU A 39 -6.50 -19.75 13.86
CA LEU A 39 -6.84 -18.51 14.58
C LEU A 39 -8.14 -18.65 15.38
N CYS A 40 -8.14 -18.14 16.61
CA CYS A 40 -9.36 -18.07 17.42
C CYS A 40 -10.37 -17.05 16.86
N ALA A 41 -11.65 -17.22 17.18
CA ALA A 41 -12.72 -16.36 16.66
C ALA A 41 -12.48 -14.84 16.89
N PRO A 42 -12.00 -14.38 18.08
CA PRO A 42 -11.66 -12.97 18.27
C PRO A 42 -10.57 -12.46 17.33
N LEU A 43 -9.51 -13.24 17.10
CA LEU A 43 -8.42 -12.87 16.19
C LEU A 43 -8.89 -12.78 14.74
N ARG A 44 -9.75 -13.70 14.31
CA ARG A 44 -10.36 -13.66 12.97
C ARG A 44 -11.21 -12.41 12.77
N HIS A 45 -11.99 -12.04 13.79
CA HIS A 45 -12.80 -10.83 13.76
C HIS A 45 -11.93 -9.57 13.69
N ALA A 46 -10.90 -9.49 14.53
CA ALA A 46 -9.94 -8.39 14.51
C ALA A 46 -9.24 -8.25 13.14
N LEU A 47 -8.83 -9.37 12.54
CA LEU A 47 -8.20 -9.39 11.21
C LEU A 47 -9.15 -8.88 10.12
N THR A 48 -10.43 -9.27 10.17
CA THR A 48 -11.46 -8.80 9.24
C THR A 48 -11.65 -7.29 9.34
N ILE A 49 -11.72 -6.75 10.57
CA ILE A 49 -11.82 -5.30 10.81
C ILE A 49 -10.55 -4.57 10.34
N GLY A 50 -9.38 -5.15 10.61
CA GLY A 50 -8.08 -4.62 10.17
C GLY A 50 -8.01 -4.50 8.66
N LYS A 51 -8.37 -5.57 7.93
CA LYS A 51 -8.42 -5.57 6.45
C LYS A 51 -9.42 -4.55 5.90
N LYS A 52 -10.61 -4.43 6.51
CA LYS A 52 -11.60 -3.41 6.10
C LYS A 52 -11.06 -1.99 6.28
N THR A 53 -10.38 -1.75 7.39
CA THR A 53 -9.74 -0.46 7.67
C THR A 53 -8.62 -0.18 6.65
N LEU A 54 -7.79 -1.18 6.36
CA LEU A 54 -6.71 -1.06 5.39
C LEU A 54 -7.24 -0.73 3.98
N ASN A 55 -8.28 -1.44 3.52
CA ASN A 55 -8.95 -1.16 2.24
C ASN A 55 -9.50 0.28 2.17
N LYS A 56 -10.02 0.82 3.28
CA LYS A 56 -10.46 2.22 3.33
C LYS A 56 -9.29 3.17 3.09
N TYR A 57 -8.13 2.91 3.68
CA TYR A 57 -6.94 3.75 3.45
C TYR A 57 -6.44 3.62 2.02
N TYR A 58 -6.47 2.43 1.41
CA TYR A 58 -6.13 2.27 0.00
C TYR A 58 -7.03 3.12 -0.90
N ALA A 59 -8.34 3.12 -0.65
CA ALA A 59 -9.26 3.97 -1.39
C ALA A 59 -8.96 5.46 -1.19
N LEU A 60 -8.58 5.90 0.01
CA LEU A 60 -8.22 7.29 0.26
C LEU A 60 -6.94 7.71 -0.45
N THR A 61 -5.92 6.84 -0.48
CA THR A 61 -4.68 7.10 -1.21
C THR A 61 -4.89 7.09 -2.72
N ASP A 62 -5.78 6.23 -3.21
CA ASP A 62 -6.09 6.13 -4.63
C ASP A 62 -6.86 7.35 -5.16
N ASN A 63 -7.73 7.93 -4.32
CA ASN A 63 -8.45 9.17 -4.65
C ASN A 63 -7.57 10.44 -4.57
N SER A 64 -6.26 10.31 -4.34
CA SER A 64 -5.37 11.45 -4.14
C SER A 64 -4.24 11.46 -5.17
N ASP A 65 -4.32 12.43 -6.08
CA ASP A 65 -3.32 12.66 -7.13
C ASP A 65 -1.90 12.79 -6.58
N ILE A 66 -1.74 13.35 -5.38
CA ILE A 66 -0.45 13.51 -4.71
C ILE A 66 0.22 12.15 -4.49
N TYR A 67 -0.54 11.13 -4.09
CA TYR A 67 0.01 9.78 -3.88
C TYR A 67 0.42 9.14 -5.19
N HIS A 68 -0.40 9.24 -6.25
CA HIS A 68 -0.05 8.76 -7.59
C HIS A 68 1.23 9.43 -8.12
N ILE A 69 1.30 10.75 -8.07
CA ILE A 69 2.45 11.54 -8.55
C ILE A 69 3.71 11.20 -7.78
N ALA A 70 3.62 11.20 -6.44
CA ALA A 70 4.77 10.92 -5.59
C ALA A 70 5.33 9.52 -5.89
N MET A 71 4.44 8.53 -6.03
CA MET A 71 4.80 7.16 -6.35
C MET A 71 5.48 7.01 -7.72
N VAL A 72 4.92 7.61 -8.78
CA VAL A 72 5.49 7.56 -10.13
C VAL A 72 6.86 8.23 -10.19
N LEU A 73 7.04 9.35 -9.47
CA LEU A 73 8.28 10.12 -9.44
C LEU A 73 9.34 9.56 -8.49
N HIS A 74 9.01 8.55 -7.67
CA HIS A 74 9.95 8.03 -6.68
C HIS A 74 11.17 7.38 -7.35
N PRO A 75 12.40 7.86 -7.08
CA PRO A 75 13.59 7.46 -7.84
C PRO A 75 13.92 5.97 -7.74
N SER A 76 13.60 5.32 -6.61
CA SER A 76 13.88 3.90 -6.38
C SER A 76 12.69 2.96 -6.62
N LEU A 77 11.46 3.48 -6.71
CA LEU A 77 10.25 2.64 -6.79
C LEU A 77 9.74 2.65 -8.23
N LYS A 78 9.60 3.84 -8.86
CA LYS A 78 9.21 4.03 -10.27
C LYS A 78 8.08 3.06 -10.69
N LEU A 79 7.99 2.79 -11.99
CA LEU A 79 7.06 1.79 -12.55
C LEU A 79 7.45 0.35 -12.21
N SER A 80 8.75 0.10 -11.95
CA SER A 80 9.25 -1.24 -11.61
C SER A 80 8.64 -1.82 -10.35
N TYR A 81 8.33 -0.99 -9.35
CA TYR A 81 7.69 -1.42 -8.12
C TYR A 81 6.30 -1.98 -8.37
N PHE A 82 5.46 -1.25 -9.11
CA PHE A 82 4.10 -1.67 -9.45
C PHE A 82 4.09 -2.94 -10.31
N ASN A 83 5.02 -3.02 -11.26
CA ASN A 83 5.18 -4.19 -12.10
C ASN A 83 5.59 -5.42 -11.29
N HIS A 84 6.52 -5.28 -10.33
CA HIS A 84 6.97 -6.39 -9.50
C HIS A 84 5.85 -6.91 -8.59
N LEU A 85 5.03 -6.00 -8.04
CA LEU A 85 3.88 -6.36 -7.22
C LEU A 85 2.64 -6.71 -8.03
N ASN A 86 2.75 -6.77 -9.36
CA ASN A 86 1.71 -7.20 -10.27
C ASN A 86 0.41 -6.37 -10.13
N TRP A 87 0.56 -5.07 -9.87
CA TRP A 87 -0.55 -4.13 -9.76
C TRP A 87 -1.33 -4.04 -11.09
N PRO A 88 -2.63 -3.68 -11.06
CA PRO A 88 -3.43 -3.58 -12.27
C PRO A 88 -2.84 -2.58 -13.25
N GLU A 89 -2.65 -2.98 -14.52
CA GLU A 89 -2.09 -2.09 -15.56
C GLU A 89 -2.89 -0.79 -15.70
N GLY A 90 -4.23 -0.87 -15.63
CA GLY A 90 -5.10 0.31 -15.68
C GLY A 90 -4.82 1.32 -14.56
N TRP A 91 -4.45 0.85 -13.36
CA TRP A 91 -4.08 1.74 -12.27
C TRP A 91 -2.75 2.46 -12.54
N ILE A 92 -1.78 1.74 -13.12
CA ILE A 92 -0.47 2.30 -13.50
C ILE A 92 -0.66 3.38 -14.57
N ASP A 93 -1.52 3.11 -15.55
CA ASP A 93 -1.85 4.05 -16.62
C ASP A 93 -2.55 5.31 -16.08
N ASP A 94 -3.50 5.16 -15.15
CA ASP A 94 -4.19 6.27 -14.50
C ASP A 94 -3.20 7.15 -13.71
N ALA A 95 -2.33 6.54 -12.89
CA ALA A 95 -1.32 7.27 -12.13
C ALA A 95 -0.33 8.02 -13.03
N MET A 96 0.06 7.42 -14.16
CA MET A 96 0.89 8.06 -15.19
C MET A 96 0.17 9.24 -15.86
N ASN A 97 -1.13 9.10 -16.13
CA ASN A 97 -1.94 10.16 -16.74
C ASN A 97 -2.11 11.35 -15.79
N VAL A 98 -2.46 11.11 -14.54
CA VAL A 98 -2.52 12.15 -13.48
C VAL A 98 -1.19 12.88 -13.37
N THR A 99 -0.07 12.14 -13.37
CA THR A 99 1.26 12.73 -13.31
C THR A 99 1.56 13.61 -14.51
N ARG A 100 1.25 13.18 -15.74
CA ARG A 100 1.45 13.99 -16.94
C ARG A 100 0.61 15.27 -16.92
N ASN A 101 -0.66 15.16 -16.56
CA ASN A 101 -1.60 16.28 -16.52
C ASN A 101 -1.20 17.36 -15.51
N ALA A 102 -0.52 17.00 -14.42
CA ALA A 102 -0.04 17.96 -13.44
C ALA A 102 1.11 18.87 -13.96
N TRP A 103 1.75 18.52 -15.08
CA TRP A 103 2.89 19.25 -15.65
C TRP A 103 2.63 19.80 -17.07
N THR A 104 1.39 19.75 -17.55
CA THR A 104 0.90 20.41 -18.78
C THR A 104 -0.06 21.53 -18.44
#